data_AF-A0A1H9LGQ6-F1
#
_entry.id   AF-A0A1H9LGQ6-F1
#
_cell.length_a   1.000
_cell.length_b   1.000
_cell.length_c   1.000
_cell.angle_alpha   90.00
_cell.angle_beta   90.00
_cell.angle_gamma   90.00
#
_symmetry.space_group_name_H-M   'P 1'
#
loop_
_entity.id
_entity.type
_entity.pdbx_description
1 polymer ?
#
loop_
_entity_poly.entity_id
_entity_poly.type
_entity_poly.pdbx_seq_one_letter_code
_entity_poly.pdbx_strand_id
1 'polypeptide(L)' 'MIAVAGYLVLEIIGNNPKPLTETIFPTQSQCEHQIEAMKDIQPKYELVCVEKW' A
#
# COMPACT_ATOMS: atom_id res chain seq x y z
N MET A 1 -8.24 3.75 -20.80
CA MET A 1 -7.38 3.41 -19.64
C MET A 1 -8.23 2.57 -18.71
N ILE A 2 -7.86 1.32 -18.46
CA ILE A 2 -8.59 0.46 -17.51
C ILE A 2 -8.15 0.92 -16.12
N ALA A 3 -9.04 1.60 -15.39
CA ALA A 3 -8.84 1.82 -13.96
C ALA A 3 -8.95 0.44 -13.30
N VAL A 4 -7.83 -0.10 -12.84
CA VAL A 4 -7.81 -1.36 -12.10
C VAL A 4 -8.24 -1.02 -10.68
N ALA A 5 -9.49 -1.34 -10.34
CA ALA A 5 -9.98 -1.22 -8.97
C ALA A 5 -9.28 -2.26 -8.07
N GLY A 6 -8.83 -1.84 -6.90
CA GLY A 6 -8.12 -2.72 -5.97
C GLY A 6 -7.48 -1.96 -4.82
N TYR A 7 -6.49 -2.55 -4.17
CA TYR A 7 -5.83 -2.02 -2.99
C TYR A 7 -4.37 -1.69 -3.29
N LEU A 8 -3.88 -0.61 -2.72
CA LEU A 8 -2.51 -0.16 -2.94
C LEU A 8 -1.84 0.19 -1.61
N VAL A 9 -0.57 -0.14 -1.50
CA VAL A 9 0.25 0.18 -0.32
C VAL A 9 0.76 1.61 -0.47
N LEU A 10 0.35 2.48 0.46
CA LEU A 10 0.89 3.82 0.58
C LEU A 10 1.87 3.87 1.75
N GLU A 11 3.00 4.53 1.53
CA GLU A 11 3.87 5.02 2.59
C GLU A 11 3.44 6.43 3.00
N ILE A 12 3.32 6.68 4.29
CA ILE A 12 3.02 7.98 4.86
C ILE A 12 4.33 8.62 5.30
N ILE A 13 4.76 9.64 4.55
CA ILE A 13 5.96 10.42 4.86
C ILE A 13 5.51 11.80 5.35
N GLY A 14 5.39 11.93 6.67
CA GLY A 14 4.77 13.10 7.29
C GLY A 14 3.26 13.13 7.00
N ASN A 15 2.78 14.16 6.31
CA ASN A 15 1.36 14.30 5.93
C ASN A 15 1.09 14.01 4.45
N ASN A 16 2.07 13.44 3.73
CA ASN A 16 1.95 13.13 2.31
C ASN A 16 1.94 11.61 2.10
N PRO A 17 0.77 11.03 1.78
CA PRO A 17 0.71 9.63 1.39
C PRO A 17 1.30 9.48 -0.01
N LYS A 18 2.21 8.53 -0.18
CA LYS A 18 2.81 8.20 -1.48
C LYS A 18 2.65 6.71 -1.77
N PRO A 19 2.42 6.31 -3.03
CA PRO A 19 2.45 4.92 -3.40
C PRO A 19 3.83 4.34 -3.20
N LEU A 20 3.95 3.34 -2.33
CA LEU A 20 5.19 2.60 -2.13
C LEU A 20 5.51 1.74 -3.36
N THR A 21 4.46 1.24 -4.03
CA THR A 21 4.56 0.43 -5.24
C THR A 21 3.41 0.79 -6.20
N GLU A 22 3.60 0.55 -7.49
CA GLU A 22 2.51 0.63 -8.49
C GLU A 22 1.66 -0.65 -8.55
N THR A 23 1.97 -1.64 -7.70
CA THR A 23 1.22 -2.90 -7.61
C THR A 23 -0.15 -2.63 -7.00
N ILE A 24 -1.19 -3.02 -7.75
CA ILE A 24 -2.57 -3.01 -7.28
C ILE A 24 -2.91 -4.44 -6.86
N PHE A 25 -3.16 -4.62 -5.57
CA PHE A 25 -3.58 -5.87 -4.97
C PHE A 25 -5.10 -6.05 -5.17
N PRO A 26 -5.57 -7.24 -5.56
CA PRO A 26 -6.99 -7.49 -5.78
C PRO A 26 -7.82 -7.47 -4.49
N THR A 27 -7.21 -7.72 -3.33
CA THR A 27 -7.92 -7.76 -2.04
C THR A 27 -7.14 -7.03 -0.94
N GLN A 28 -7.87 -6.54 0.06
CA GLN A 28 -7.28 -5.85 1.22
C GLN A 28 -6.31 -6.75 1.98
N SER A 29 -6.67 -8.02 2.21
CA SER A 29 -5.82 -8.97 2.93
C SER A 29 -4.46 -9.21 2.26
N GLN A 30 -4.41 -9.23 0.91
CA GLN A 30 -3.11 -9.35 0.21
C GLN A 30 -2.23 -8.11 0.39
N CYS A 31 -2.85 -6.94 0.40
CA CYS A 31 -2.17 -5.67 0.63
C CYS A 31 -1.66 -5.55 2.08
N GLU A 32 -2.46 -5.95 3.07
CA GLU A 32 -2.07 -6.00 4.48
C GLU A 32 -0.93 -6.99 4.72
N HIS A 33 -1.01 -8.19 4.14
CA HIS A 33 0.06 -9.19 4.22
C HIS A 33 1.39 -8.64 3.66
N GLN A 34 1.32 -7.84 2.59
CA GLN A 34 2.51 -7.18 2.05
C GLN A 34 3.07 -6.13 3.00
N ILE A 35 2.20 -5.35 3.66
CA ILE A 35 2.61 -4.38 4.68
C ILE A 35 3.30 -5.08 5.84
N GLU A 36 2.74 -6.19 6.35
CA GLU A 36 3.36 -6.97 7.41
C GLU A 36 4.74 -7.49 7.00
N ALA A 37 4.89 -8.04 5.79
CA ALA A 37 6.18 -8.49 5.27
C ALA A 37 7.21 -7.35 5.12
N MET A 38 6.76 -6.12 4.87
CA MET A 38 7.63 -4.95 4.69
C MET A 38 7.93 -4.21 6.01
N LYS A 39 7.10 -4.38 7.03
CA LYS A 39 7.25 -3.74 8.35
C LYS A 39 8.57 -4.13 9.02
N ASP A 40 9.01 -5.37 8.83
CA ASP A 40 10.30 -5.86 9.32
C ASP A 40 11.51 -5.27 8.56
N ILE A 41 11.32 -4.86 7.31
CA ILE A 41 12.38 -4.36 6.43
C ILE A 41 12.50 -2.82 6.50
N GLN A 42 11.37 -2.12 6.64
CA GLN A 42 11.29 -0.65 6.61
C GLN A 42 10.44 -0.10 7.77
N PRO A 43 10.98 -0.09 9.02
CA PRO A 43 10.24 0.40 10.18
C PRO A 43 10.09 1.94 10.22
N LYS A 44 10.67 2.67 9.26
CA LYS A 44 10.72 4.14 9.27
C LYS A 44 9.45 4.82 8.75
N TYR A 45 8.59 4.10 8.02
CA TYR A 45 7.42 4.68 7.39
C TYR A 45 6.15 3.99 7.90
N GLU A 46 5.11 4.78 8.13
CA GLU A 46 3.78 4.24 8.39
C GLU A 46 3.21 3.77 7.05
N LEU A 47 2.95 2.47 6.95
CA LEU A 47 2.43 1.83 5.75
C LEU A 47 0.93 1.59 5.93
N VAL A 48 0.14 2.03 4.96
CA VAL A 48 -1.32 1.86 4.98
C VAL A 48 -1.81 1.24 3.68
N CYS A 49 -2.84 0.42 3.80
CA CYS A 49 -3.52 -0.13 2.65
C CYS A 49 -4.73 0.74 2.31
N VAL A 50 -4.83 1.18 1.05
CA VAL A 50 -5.91 2.07 0.61
C VAL A 50 -6.55 1.54 -0.66
N GLU A 51 -7.87 1.61 -0.69
CA GLU A 51 -8.67 1.21 -1.85
C GLU A 51 -8.59 2.27 -2.95
N LYS A 52 -8.34 1.82 -4.18
CA LYS A 52 -8.24 2.63 -5.39
C LYS A 52 -9.41 2.24 -6.30
N TRP A 53 -10.26 3.22 -6.61
CA TRP A 53 -11.44 3.11 -7.49
C TRP A 53 -11.20 3.82 -8.81
#